data_AF-A0A165X7Y9-F1
#
_entry.id   AF-A0A165X7Y9-F1
#
_cell.length_a   1.000
_cell.length_b   1.000
_cell.length_c   1.000
_cell.angle_alpha   90.00
_cell.angle_beta   90.00
_cell.angle_gamma   90.00
#
_symmetry.space_group_name_H-M   'P 1'
#
loop_
_entity.id
_entity.type
_entity.pdbx_description
1 polymer ?
#
loop_
_entity_poly.entity_id
_entity_poly.type
_entity_poly.pdbx_seq_one_letter_code
_entity_poly.pdbx_strand_id
1 'polypeptide(L)' 'DITLQRVREFVFHPLRKGMVLKSRRDRVRAEMLKWHPDKFNAKVLSKVVDAEQVTEAAGQVARFLTEIM' A
#
# COMPACT_ATOMS: atom_id res chain seq x y z
N ASP A 1 1.62 -8.55 11.96
CA ASP A 1 2.34 -8.88 10.70
C ASP A 1 1.65 -8.34 9.47
N ILE A 2 2.46 -7.82 8.55
CA ILE A 2 2.05 -7.47 7.20
C ILE A 2 2.04 -8.76 6.38
N THR A 3 0.85 -9.22 5.99
CA THR A 3 0.67 -10.44 5.19
C THR A 3 -0.14 -10.14 3.94
N LEU A 4 0.03 -10.94 2.89
CA LEU A 4 -0.72 -10.83 1.64
C LEU A 4 -2.24 -10.81 1.88
N GLN A 5 -2.73 -11.70 2.75
CA GLN A 5 -4.16 -11.78 3.08
C GLN A 5 -4.66 -10.47 3.71
N ARG A 6 -3.95 -9.93 4.70
CA ARG A 6 -4.35 -8.68 5.37
C ARG A 6 -4.28 -7.48 4.42
N VAL A 7 -3.28 -7.42 3.54
CA VAL A 7 -3.20 -6.39 2.49
C VAL A 7 -4.40 -6.52 1.54
N ARG A 8 -4.75 -7.73 1.11
CA ARG A 8 -5.90 -8.00 0.24
C ARG A 8 -7.22 -7.57 0.90
N GLU A 9 -7.44 -7.97 2.15
CA GLU A 9 -8.61 -7.58 2.94
C GLU A 9 -8.71 -6.06 3.08
N PHE A 10 -7.59 -5.39 3.36
CA PHE A 10 -7.53 -3.93 3.46
C PHE A 10 -7.85 -3.24 2.13
N VAL A 11 -7.21 -3.65 1.03
CA VAL A 11 -7.39 -3.04 -0.31
C VAL A 11 -8.84 -3.16 -0.80
N PHE A 12 -9.46 -4.32 -0.55
CA PHE A 12 -10.81 -4.61 -1.01
C PHE A 12 -11.91 -4.38 0.03
N HIS A 13 -11.57 -3.83 1.20
CA HIS A 13 -12.53 -3.62 2.27
C HIS A 13 -13.76 -2.81 1.79
N PRO A 14 -15.00 -3.26 2.06
CA PRO A 14 -16.21 -2.61 1.54
C PRO A 14 -16.39 -1.18 2.05
N LEU A 15 -15.93 -0.89 3.27
CA LEU A 15 -16.03 0.44 3.90
C LEU A 15 -14.86 1.38 3.58
N ARG A 16 -14.02 1.06 2.58
CA ARG A 16 -12.88 1.89 2.23
C ARG A 16 -13.34 3.19 1.54
N LYS A 17 -13.28 4.30 2.29
CA LYS A 17 -13.65 5.63 1.80
C LYS A 17 -12.89 5.98 0.51
N GLY A 18 -13.59 6.56 -0.47
CA GLY A 18 -13.01 6.96 -1.77
C GLY A 18 -12.70 5.82 -2.76
N MET A 19 -13.02 4.57 -2.40
CA MET A 19 -12.74 3.40 -3.23
C MET A 19 -14.00 2.64 -3.67
N VAL A 20 -15.17 3.00 -3.13
CA VAL A 20 -16.47 2.33 -3.38
C VAL A 20 -16.79 2.22 -4.87
N LEU A 21 -16.60 3.30 -5.64
CA LEU A 21 -16.87 3.35 -7.08
C LEU A 21 -15.72 2.83 -7.96
N LYS A 22 -14.56 2.49 -7.38
CA LYS A 22 -13.40 2.04 -8.14
C LYS A 22 -13.46 0.53 -8.35
N SER A 23 -13.09 0.10 -9.56
CA SER A 23 -12.89 -1.31 -9.89
C SER A 23 -11.82 -1.92 -8.97
N ARG A 24 -11.83 -3.25 -8.82
CA ARG A 24 -10.79 -3.96 -8.04
C ARG A 24 -9.38 -3.59 -8.53
N ARG A 25 -9.19 -3.54 -9.86
CA ARG A 25 -7.92 -3.19 -10.49
C ARG A 25 -7.49 -1.76 -10.15
N ASP A 26 -8.42 -0.79 -10.18
CA ASP A 26 -8.09 0.61 -9.90
C ASP A 26 -7.83 0.87 -8.42
N ARG A 27 -8.44 0.07 -7.53
CA ARG A 27 -8.10 0.08 -6.10
C ARG A 27 -6.65 -0.34 -5.88
N VAL A 28 -6.22 -1.45 -6.49
CA VAL A 28 -4.83 -1.95 -6.37
C VAL A 28 -3.85 -0.92 -6.96
N ARG A 29 -4.13 -0.39 -8.16
CA ARG A 29 -3.29 0.65 -8.79
C ARG A 29 -3.12 1.89 -7.92
N ALA A 30 -4.20 2.38 -7.31
CA ALA A 30 -4.13 3.54 -6.44
C ALA A 30 -3.26 3.30 -5.20
N GLU A 31 -3.29 2.09 -4.64
CA GLU A 31 -2.38 1.71 -3.57
C GLU A 31 -0.94 1.56 -4.07
N MET A 32 -0.70 0.93 -5.22
CA MET A 32 0.65 0.83 -5.79
C MET A 32 1.29 2.20 -5.99
N LEU A 33 0.54 3.20 -6.49
CA LEU A 33 1.04 4.57 -6.63
C LEU A 33 1.38 5.21 -5.27
N LYS A 34 0.63 4.88 -4.22
CA LYS A 34 0.86 5.40 -2.87
C LYS A 34 2.07 4.77 -2.19
N TRP A 35 2.25 3.45 -2.37
CA TRP A 35 3.31 2.66 -1.76
C TRP A 35 4.57 2.57 -2.63
N HIS A 36 4.55 3.13 -3.84
CA HIS A 36 5.74 3.23 -4.69
C HIS A 36 6.84 4.00 -3.95
N PRO A 37 8.11 3.53 -3.97
CA PRO A 37 9.21 4.15 -3.24
C PRO A 37 9.32 5.65 -3.48
N ASP A 38 9.22 6.11 -4.73
CA ASP A 38 9.24 7.54 -5.08
C ASP A 38 8.22 8.38 -4.27
N LYS A 39 6.96 7.92 -4.19
CA LYS A 39 5.89 8.66 -3.51
C LYS A 39 5.93 8.47 -2.01
N PHE A 40 6.25 7.27 -1.55
CA PHE A 40 6.31 6.94 -0.14
C PHE A 40 7.48 7.66 0.53
N ASN A 41 8.68 7.59 -0.07
CA ASN A 41 9.89 8.20 0.47
C ASN A 41 9.76 9.72 0.55
N ALA A 42 9.22 10.35 -0.49
CA ALA A 42 9.01 11.80 -0.52
C ALA A 42 8.00 12.30 0.53
N LYS A 43 7.02 11.48 0.96
CA LYS A 43 5.91 11.94 1.82
C LYS A 43 5.98 11.43 3.26
N VAL A 44 6.57 10.26 3.49
CA VAL A 44 6.49 9.51 4.75
C VAL A 44 7.85 9.36 5.40
N LEU A 45 8.92 9.05 4.66
CA LEU A 45 10.23 8.76 5.29
C LEU A 45 10.82 9.92 6.08
N SER A 46 10.54 11.17 5.71
CA SER A 46 10.98 12.35 6.49
C SER A 46 10.24 12.53 7.82
N LYS A 47 9.21 11.74 8.10
CA LYS A 47 8.34 11.86 9.27
C LYS A 47 8.45 10.68 10.23
N VAL A 48 9.34 9.73 9.96
CA VAL A 48 9.52 8.53 10.77
C VAL A 48 10.89 8.54 11.42
N VAL A 49 10.97 8.01 12.64
CA VAL A 49 12.22 7.93 13.39
C VAL A 49 13.09 6.79 12.85
N ASP A 50 12.47 5.65 12.53
CA ASP A 50 13.14 4.47 11.98
C ASP A 50 12.83 4.34 10.48
N ALA A 51 13.62 5.02 9.67
CA ALA A 51 13.41 5.05 8.22
C ALA A 51 13.70 3.70 7.56
N GLU A 52 14.62 2.91 8.10
CA GLU A 52 15.04 1.63 7.52
C GLU A 52 13.94 0.58 7.68
N GLN A 53 13.44 0.38 8.92
CA GLN A 53 12.34 -0.54 9.19
C GLN A 53 11.08 -0.18 8.40
N VAL A 54 10.76 1.11 8.30
CA VAL A 54 9.60 1.59 7.56
C VAL A 54 9.76 1.38 6.06
N THR A 55 10.96 1.55 5.51
CA THR A 55 11.25 1.30 4.09
C THR A 55 11.08 -0.18 3.75
N GLU A 56 11.58 -1.08 4.60
CA GLU A 56 11.44 -2.52 4.41
C GLU A 56 9.96 -2.94 4.41
N ALA A 57 9.19 -2.47 5.40
CA ALA A 57 7.77 -2.73 5.52
C ALA A 57 6.98 -2.19 4.32
N ALA A 58 7.27 -0.97 3.86
CA ALA A 58 6.67 -0.40 2.67
C ALA A 58 6.99 -1.21 1.40
N GLY A 59 8.24 -1.67 1.26
CA GLY A 59 8.66 -2.55 0.18
C GLY A 59 7.96 -3.91 0.22
N GLN A 60 7.64 -4.43 1.40
CA GLN A 60 6.83 -5.64 1.55
C GLN A 60 5.39 -5.43 1.08
N VAL A 61 4.75 -4.31 1.46
CA VAL A 61 3.40 -3.96 0.99
C VAL A 61 3.37 -3.78 -0.53
N ALA A 62 4.36 -3.09 -1.11
CA ALA A 62 4.46 -2.91 -2.56
C ALA A 62 4.54 -4.24 -3.32
N ARG A 63 5.31 -5.21 -2.81
CA ARG A 63 5.39 -6.57 -3.37
C ARG A 63 4.04 -7.28 -3.33
N PHE A 64 3.33 -7.25 -2.21
CA PHE A 64 2.00 -7.84 -2.10
C PHE A 64 0.97 -7.18 -3.02
N LEU A 65 1.04 -5.86 -3.21
CA LEU A 65 0.16 -5.16 -4.14
C LEU A 65 0.40 -5.58 -5.59
N THR A 66 1.65 -5.84 -5.98
CA THR A 66 2.01 -6.38 -7.30
C THR A 66 1.47 -7.81 -7.48
N GLU A 67 1.47 -8.63 -6.44
CA GLU A 67 0.91 -10.00 -6.48
C GLU A 67 -0.62 -10.01 -6.55
N ILE A 68 -1.29 -9.01 -5.98
CA ILE A 68 -2.75 -8.87 -6.02
C ILE A 68 -3.25 -8.39 -7.39
N MET A 69 -2.38 -7.75 -8.19
CA MET A 69 -2.72 -7.17 -9.49
C MET A 69 -3.06 -8.23 -10.54
#